data_AF-A0A376LD87-F1
#
_entry.id   AF-A0A376LD87-F1
#
_cell.length_a   1.000
_cell.length_b   1.000
_cell.length_c   1.000
_cell.angle_alpha   90.00
_cell.angle_beta   90.00
_cell.angle_gamma   90.00
#
_symmetry.space_group_name_H-M   'P 1'
#
loop_
_entity.id
_entity.type
_entity.pdbx_description
1 polymer ?
#
loop_
_entity_poly.entity_id
_entity_poly.type
_entity_poly.pdbx_seq_one_letter_code
_entity_poly.pdbx_strand_id
1 'polypeptide(L)' 'MLIRVEIPIDAPGIDALLRRSFESDAEAKLVHDLREDGFLTLGLVATDDEGQVIGYVAFSPVDVQGEDLQMGRHGTAGGR' A
#
# COMPACT_ATOMS: atom_id res chain seq x y z
N MET A 1 1.13 -19.83 3.77
CA MET A 1 1.37 -18.44 3.32
C MET A 1 0.36 -18.04 2.24
N LEU A 2 -0.27 -16.85 2.36
CA LEU A 2 -1.27 -16.32 1.43
C LEU A 2 -0.99 -14.84 1.12
N ILE A 3 -1.11 -14.43 -0.15
CA ILE A 3 -1.12 -13.02 -0.57
C ILE A 3 -2.55 -12.64 -0.94
N ARG A 4 -3.04 -11.54 -0.36
CA ARG A 4 -4.40 -11.05 -0.60
C ARG A 4 -4.49 -9.54 -0.45
N VAL A 5 -5.63 -8.99 -0.87
CA VAL A 5 -5.97 -7.58 -0.65
C VAL A 5 -6.07 -7.31 0.85
N GLU A 6 -5.54 -6.16 1.26
CA GLU A 6 -5.68 -5.62 2.60
C GLU A 6 -7.15 -5.44 2.98
N ILE A 7 -7.49 -5.81 4.21
CA ILE A 7 -8.79 -5.54 4.83
C ILE A 7 -8.57 -4.84 6.18
N PRO A 8 -9.59 -4.16 6.76
CA PRO A 8 -9.41 -3.35 7.97
C PRO A 8 -8.79 -4.08 9.17
N ILE A 9 -8.99 -5.40 9.30
CA ILE A 9 -8.40 -6.20 10.38
C ILE A 9 -6.87 -6.35 10.28
N ASP A 10 -6.28 -6.10 9.11
CA ASP A 10 -4.83 -6.20 8.91
C ASP A 10 -4.08 -4.97 9.45
N ALA A 11 -4.76 -3.85 9.67
CA ALA A 11 -4.13 -2.56 10.01
C ALA A 11 -3.17 -2.64 11.22
N PRO A 12 -3.51 -3.31 12.34
CA PRO A 12 -2.55 -3.49 13.45
C PRO A 12 -1.33 -4.33 13.08
N GLY A 13 -1.51 -5.37 12.26
CA GLY A 13 -0.44 -6.23 11.79
C GLY A 13 0.51 -5.52 10.82
N ILE A 14 -0.05 -4.68 9.95
CA ILE A 14 0.68 -3.81 9.02
C ILE A 14 1.49 -2.76 9.80
N ASP A 15 0.88 -2.05 10.75
CA ASP A 15 1.58 -1.05 11.58
C ASP A 15 2.76 -1.69 12.33
N ALA A 16 2.53 -2.83 12.98
CA ALA A 16 3.58 -3.58 13.67
C ALA A 16 4.68 -4.10 12.73
N LEU A 17 4.36 -4.40 11.47
CA LEU A 17 5.33 -4.80 10.44
C LEU A 17 6.18 -3.62 9.98
N LEU A 18 5.57 -2.48 9.67
CA LEU A 18 6.31 -1.32 9.19
C LEU A 18 7.25 -0.77 10.26
N ARG A 19 6.78 -0.63 11.51
CA ARG A 19 7.61 -0.12 12.63
C ARG A 19 8.83 -0.97 12.94
N ARG A 20 8.77 -2.28 12.71
CA ARG A 20 9.93 -3.18 12.93
C ARG A 20 10.84 -3.31 11.72
N SER A 21 10.35 -2.96 10.54
CA SER A 21 11.07 -3.18 9.26
C SER A 21 11.85 -1.96 8.79
N PHE A 22 11.42 -0.75 9.20
CA PHE A 22 12.07 0.50 8.86
C PHE A 22 12.81 1.10 10.06
N GLU A 23 13.76 1.99 9.79
CA GLU A 23 14.57 2.65 10.84
C GLU A 23 13.75 3.64 11.68
N SER A 24 12.57 4.04 11.20
CA SER A 24 11.70 5.00 11.86
C SER A 24 10.22 4.62 11.74
N ASP A 25 9.37 5.28 12.52
CA ASP A 25 7.92 5.14 12.44
C ASP A 25 7.28 5.82 11.21
N ALA A 26 8.06 6.46 10.34
CA ALA A 26 7.54 7.30 9.26
C ALA A 26 6.66 6.51 8.29
N GLU A 27 7.06 5.29 7.91
CA GLU A 27 6.31 4.45 6.98
C GLU A 27 4.99 3.97 7.58
N ALA A 28 4.98 3.62 8.87
CA ALA A 28 3.76 3.24 9.57
C ALA A 28 2.76 4.40 9.66
N LYS A 29 3.25 5.61 9.97
CA LYS A 29 2.44 6.83 9.99
C LYS A 29 1.91 7.18 8.59
N LEU A 30 2.76 7.15 7.57
CA LEU A 30 2.38 7.42 6.19
C LEU A 30 1.25 6.49 5.72
N VAL A 31 1.40 5.19 5.96
CA VAL A 31 0.38 4.19 5.57
C VAL A 31 -0.91 4.36 6.36
N HIS A 32 -0.83 4.74 7.64
CA HIS A 32 -2.00 5.09 8.44
C HIS A 32 -2.74 6.29 7.83
N ASP A 33 -2.03 7.39 7.58
CA ASP A 33 -2.63 8.64 7.09
C ASP A 33 -3.20 8.48 5.68
N LEU A 34 -2.49 7.78 4.77
CA LEU A 34 -3.01 7.46 3.43
C LEU A 34 -4.30 6.64 3.47
N ARG A 35 -4.46 5.76 4.46
CA ARG A 35 -5.67 4.95 4.63
C ARG A 35 -6.82 5.79 5.16
N GLU A 36 -6.58 6.60 6.18
CA GLU A 36 -7.60 7.48 6.78
C GLU A 36 -8.10 8.53 5.79
N ASP A 37 -7.21 9.08 4.97
CA ASP A 37 -7.54 10.08 3.97
C ASP A 37 -8.13 9.47 2.67
N GLY A 38 -8.17 8.14 2.55
CA GLY A 38 -8.70 7.44 1.38
C GLY A 38 -7.80 7.49 0.14
N PHE A 39 -6.52 7.87 0.29
CA PHE A 39 -5.52 7.90 -0.78
C PHE A 39 -4.77 6.58 -0.96
N LEU A 40 -5.04 5.57 -0.13
CA LEU A 40 -4.51 4.21 -0.31
C LEU A 40 -5.31 3.48 -1.41
N THR A 41 -4.83 3.51 -2.66
CA THR A 41 -5.52 2.91 -3.82
C THR A 41 -5.58 1.39 -3.75
N LEU A 42 -4.46 0.75 -3.36
CA LEU A 42 -4.37 -0.70 -3.22
C LEU A 42 -3.36 -1.06 -2.14
N GLY A 43 -3.74 -1.91 -1.20
CA GLY A 43 -2.84 -2.57 -0.26
C GLY A 43 -2.88 -4.08 -0.48
N LEU A 44 -1.71 -4.73 -0.48
CA LEU A 44 -1.61 -6.19 -0.44
C LEU A 44 -0.84 -6.62 0.81
N VAL A 45 -1.36 -7.65 1.47
CA VAL A 45 -0.73 -8.29 2.62
C VAL A 45 -0.30 -9.69 2.25
N ALA A 46 0.86 -10.09 2.77
CA ALA A 46 1.28 -11.48 2.84
C ALA A 46 1.09 -11.97 4.28
N THR A 47 0.32 -13.04 4.46
CA THR A 47 0.11 -13.67 5.77
C THR A 47 0.71 -15.07 5.81
N ASP A 48 1.17 -15.50 6.97
CA ASP A 48 1.52 -16.90 7.23
C ASP A 48 0.27 -17.76 7.51
N ASP A 49 0.48 -19.00 7.94
CA ASP A 49 -0.60 -19.95 8.23
C ASP A 49 -1.32 -19.67 9.56
N GLU A 50 -0.75 -18.82 10.42
CA GLU A 50 -1.35 -18.33 11.67
C GLU A 50 -2.11 -17.01 11.47
N GLY A 51 -2.05 -16.44 10.26
CA GLY A 51 -2.68 -15.18 9.89
C GLY A 51 -1.86 -13.94 10.25
N GLN A 52 -0.60 -14.10 10.68
CA GLN A 52 0.29 -12.98 10.96
C GLN A 52 0.71 -12.30 9.66
N VAL A 53 0.69 -10.96 9.64
CA VAL A 53 1.19 -10.16 8.51
C VAL A 53 2.71 -10.18 8.50
N ILE A 54 3.28 -10.81 7.47
CA ILE A 54 4.72 -10.98 7.25
C ILE A 54 5.25 -10.15 6.09
N GLY A 55 4.38 -9.59 5.26
CA GLY A 55 4.74 -8.69 4.17
C GLY A 55 3.61 -7.73 3.84
N TYR A 56 3.97 -6.53 3.36
CA TYR A 56 3.02 -5.49 3.00
C TYR A 56 3.54 -4.64 1.84
N VAL A 57 2.66 -4.30 0.91
CA VAL A 57 2.91 -3.31 -0.15
C VAL A 57 1.66 -2.44 -0.34
N ALA A 58 1.88 -1.14 -0.47
CA ALA A 58 0.85 -0.14 -0.67
C ALA A 58 1.09 0.65 -1.97
N PHE A 59 0.00 1.02 -2.62
CA PHE A 59 -0.03 1.87 -3.81
C PHE A 59 -0.94 3.06 -3.54
N SER A 60 -0.41 4.27 -3.77
CA SER A 60 -1.16 5.53 -3.74
C SER A 60 -1.06 6.24 -5.09
N PRO A 61 -2.03 7.12 -5.43
CA PRO A 61 -1.95 7.95 -6.63
C PRO A 61 -0.74 8.88 -6.56
N VAL A 62 -0.19 9.22 -7.73
CA VAL A 62 0.85 10.24 -7.87
C VAL A 62 0.62 11.05 -9.14
N ASP A 63 0.87 12.35 -9.07
CA ASP A 63 0.82 13.24 -10.24
C ASP A 63 2.21 13.38 -10.87
N VAL A 64 2.27 13.43 -12.21
CA VAL A 64 3.49 13.81 -12.93
C VAL A 64 3.17 15.00 -13.81
N GLN A 65 3.83 16.14 -13.57
CA GLN A 65 3.59 17.42 -14.28
C GLN A 65 2.14 17.92 -14.19
N GLY A 66 1.40 17.54 -13.14
CA GLY A 66 -0.01 17.92 -12.95
C GLY A 66 -1.00 17.07 -13.74
N GLU A 67 -0.55 16.00 -14.38
CA GLU A 67 -1.44 14.96 -14.92
C GLU A 67 -1.51 13.77 -13.94
N ASP A 68 -2.75 13.36 -13.62
CA ASP A 68 -3.04 12.19 -12.80
C ASP A 68 -2.67 10.91 -13.55
N LEU A 69 -1.57 10.27 -13.14
CA LEU A 69 -1.13 9.01 -13.70
C LEU A 69 -1.63 7.87 -12.81
N GLN A 70 -2.81 7.36 -13.17
CA GLN A 70 -3.33 6.17 -12.50
C GLN A 70 -2.42 4.96 -12.77
N MET A 71 -1.93 4.36 -11.67
CA MET A 71 -1.13 3.13 -11.68
C MET A 71 -1.93 2.00 -12.33
N GLY A 72 -1.62 1.69 -13.60
CA GLY A 72 -2.35 0.71 -14.41
C GLY A 72 -2.62 1.16 -15.85
N ARG A 73 -2.44 2.45 -16.16
CA ARG A 73 -2.55 2.94 -17.54
C ARG A 73 -1.26 2.59 -18.31
N HIS A 74 -1.21 1.38 -18.86
CA HIS A 74 -0.26 1.08 -19.94
C HIS A 74 -0.56 2.05 -21.09
N GLY A 75 0.35 3.00 -21.30
CA GLY A 75 0.21 3.99 -22.34
C GLY A 75 0.25 3.34 -23.72
N THR A 76 -0.92 3.17 -24.34
CA THR A 76 -1.02 3.34 -25.79
C THR A 76 -1.08 4.84 -26.06
N ALA A 77 0.08 5.47 -26.05
CA ALA A 77 0.30 6.70 -26.80
C ALA A 77 0.21 6.36 -28.29
N GLY A 78 -1.02 6.16 -28.78
CA GLY A 78 -1.33 6.11 -30.20
C GLY A 78 -1.24 7.51 -30.75
N GLY A 79 -0.10 7.85 -31.36
CA GLY A 79 0.08 9.12 -32.04
C GLY A 79 -0.85 9.25 -33.24
N ARG A 80 -1.67 10.31 -33.23
CA ARG A 80 -1.86 11.34 -34.26
C ARG A 80 -3.18 12.07 -34.03
#